data_AF-A0A1Y1IL77-F1
#
_entry.id   AF-A0A1Y1IL77-F1
#
_cell.length_a   1.000
_cell.length_b   1.000
_cell.length_c   1.000
_cell.angle_alpha   90.00
_cell.angle_beta   90.00
_cell.angle_gamma   90.00
#
_symmetry.space_group_name_H-M   'P 1'
#
loop_
_entity.id
_entity.type
_entity.pdbx_description
1 polymer ?
#
loop_
_entity_poly.entity_id
_entity_poly.type
_entity_poly.pdbx_seq_one_letter_code
_entity_poly.pdbx_strand_id
1 'polypeptide(L)'
;MAAPLDFRHLDEGVGHQKRRKRKAEEWEEEQQAAKRVPVPMEEDTGAVAAVAEEKSYTGTLGGRASGRKWRAAVSERTSSLKRNGTAVLKTSWEKKMQLKAQAKSFKERKEVLKETIRSNKQAKRAQVAERKKRKEENELKSLVVQKITNPKTIKKMKASKKQRKLLRTAAGT
;
A
#
# COMPACT_ATOMS: atom_id res chain seq x y z
N MET A 1 21.07 8.20 -12.46
CA MET A 1 21.25 7.00 -11.61
C MET A 1 19.92 6.68 -10.95
N ALA A 2 19.39 5.47 -11.12
CA ALA A 2 18.12 5.07 -10.48
C ALA A 2 18.33 4.91 -8.97
N ALA A 3 17.51 5.55 -8.15
CA ALA A 3 17.57 5.42 -6.70
C ALA A 3 17.36 3.96 -6.27
N PRO A 4 18.11 3.45 -5.27
CA PRO A 4 17.92 2.09 -4.77
C PRO A 4 16.53 1.97 -4.16
N LEU A 5 15.76 0.99 -4.63
CA LEU A 5 14.43 0.67 -4.10
C LEU A 5 14.56 0.37 -2.59
N ASP A 6 14.07 1.27 -1.73
CA ASP A 6 14.12 1.14 -0.28
C ASP A 6 12.94 0.29 0.24
N PHE A 7 13.25 -0.91 0.71
CA PHE A 7 12.27 -1.87 1.24
C PHE A 7 12.03 -1.76 2.76
N ARG A 8 12.67 -0.80 3.45
CA ARG A 8 12.48 -0.61 4.92
C ARG A 8 11.03 -0.34 5.31
N HIS A 9 10.27 0.26 4.40
CA HIS A 9 8.85 0.59 4.56
C HIS A 9 7.91 -0.44 3.90
N LEU A 10 8.41 -1.56 3.40
CA LEU A 10 7.59 -2.65 2.83
C LEU A 10 6.85 -3.36 3.98
N ASP A 11 5.70 -2.80 4.32
CA ASP A 11 4.73 -3.37 5.26
C ASP A 11 4.04 -4.56 4.59
N GLU A 12 4.30 -5.77 5.08
CA GLU A 12 3.83 -7.04 4.51
C GLU A 12 2.33 -7.31 4.77
N GLY A 13 1.51 -6.26 4.79
CA GLY A 13 0.06 -6.38 4.74
C GLY A 13 -0.62 -6.77 6.06
N VAL A 14 0.09 -6.94 7.17
CA VAL A 14 -0.55 -7.29 8.46
C VAL A 14 -1.23 -6.07 9.13
N GLY A 15 -0.98 -4.84 8.66
CA GLY A 15 -1.58 -3.60 9.18
C GLY A 15 -2.43 -2.80 8.18
N HIS A 16 -2.67 -3.31 6.97
CA HIS A 16 -3.11 -2.51 5.82
C HIS A 16 -4.62 -2.16 5.78
N GLN A 17 -5.47 -2.86 6.53
CA GLN A 17 -6.93 -2.62 6.47
C GLN A 17 -7.30 -1.19 6.89
N LYS A 18 -6.63 -0.63 7.91
CA LYS A 18 -6.93 0.73 8.40
C LYS A 18 -6.27 1.85 7.57
N ARG A 19 -5.05 1.63 7.06
CA ARG A 19 -4.35 2.64 6.24
C ARG A 19 -4.90 2.76 4.82
N ARG A 20 -5.41 1.67 4.22
CA ARG A 20 -6.06 1.74 2.90
C ARG A 20 -7.37 2.52 2.95
N LYS A 21 -8.17 2.37 4.00
CA LYS A 21 -9.42 3.12 4.18
C LYS A 21 -9.17 4.62 4.26
N ARG A 22 -8.27 5.05 5.16
CA ARG A 22 -7.91 6.46 5.30
C ARG A 22 -7.37 7.09 4.00
N LYS A 23 -6.52 6.36 3.28
CA LYS A 23 -5.97 6.85 2.01
C LYS A 23 -7.00 6.88 0.87
N ALA A 24 -8.03 6.03 0.92
CA ALA A 24 -9.14 6.05 -0.02
C ALA A 24 -10.10 7.22 0.27
N GLU A 25 -10.38 7.47 1.55
CA GLU A 25 -11.17 8.61 2.02
C GLU A 25 -10.50 9.95 1.62
N GLU A 26 -9.20 10.09 1.85
CA GLU A 26 -8.42 11.28 1.42
C GLU A 26 -8.48 11.51 -0.10
N TRP A 27 -8.44 10.44 -0.91
CA TRP A 27 -8.54 10.52 -2.36
C TRP A 27 -9.96 10.88 -2.84
N GLU A 28 -10.99 10.37 -2.16
CA GLU A 28 -12.39 10.72 -2.44
C GLU A 28 -12.69 12.18 -2.11
N GLU A 29 -12.12 12.71 -1.02
CA GLU A 29 -12.21 14.13 -0.65
C GLU A 29 -11.51 15.04 -1.66
N GLU A 30 -10.32 14.67 -2.15
CA GLU A 30 -9.62 15.41 -3.21
C GLU A 30 -10.43 15.43 -4.52
N GLN A 31 -11.07 14.32 -4.89
CA GLN A 31 -11.95 14.24 -6.06
C GLN A 31 -13.22 15.08 -5.89
N GLN A 32 -13.77 15.16 -4.68
CA GLN A 32 -14.90 16.03 -4.37
C GLN A 32 -14.49 17.51 -4.34
N ALA A 33 -13.29 17.84 -3.84
CA ALA A 33 -12.76 19.19 -3.84
C ALA A 33 -12.44 19.69 -5.26
N ALA A 34 -11.86 18.83 -6.12
CA ALA A 34 -11.61 19.14 -7.53
C ALA A 34 -12.89 19.34 -8.35
N LYS A 35 -14.01 18.71 -7.95
CA LYS A 35 -15.34 18.96 -8.53
C LYS A 35 -16.01 20.24 -8.01
N ARG A 36 -15.49 20.87 -6.96
CA ARG A 36 -16.00 22.11 -6.35
C ARG A 36 -15.25 23.37 -6.79
N VAL A 37 -14.54 23.34 -7.92
CA VAL A 37 -13.91 24.55 -8.47
C VAL A 37 -14.99 25.54 -8.94
N PRO A 38 -14.98 26.81 -8.48
CA PRO A 38 -15.90 27.84 -8.94
C PRO A 38 -15.55 28.29 -10.36
N VAL A 39 -16.59 28.46 -11.18
CA VAL A 39 -16.51 28.91 -12.59
C VAL A 39 -15.94 30.34 -12.66
N PRO A 40 -14.81 30.57 -13.36
CA PRO A 40 -14.42 31.90 -13.81
C PRO A 40 -15.04 32.21 -15.18
N MET A 41 -15.69 33.38 -15.29
CA MET A 41 -16.26 33.95 -16.51
C MET A 41 -15.20 34.26 -17.59
N GLU A 42 -15.62 34.18 -18.86
CA GLU A 42 -14.85 34.36 -20.10
C GLU A 42 -14.51 35.81 -20.45
N GLU A 43 -13.45 36.03 -21.26
CA GLU A 43 -13.40 37.06 -22.34
C GLU A 43 -12.46 36.63 -23.50
N ASP A 44 -12.86 37.03 -24.72
CA ASP A 44 -12.40 36.67 -26.06
C ASP A 44 -11.03 37.24 -26.52
N THR A 45 -10.42 36.61 -27.53
CA THR A 45 -9.97 37.26 -28.81
C THR A 45 -9.30 36.24 -29.75
N GLY A 46 -9.77 36.18 -31.00
CA GLY A 46 -9.29 35.27 -32.02
C GLY A 46 -8.11 35.77 -32.86
N ALA A 47 -7.46 34.86 -33.59
CA ALA A 47 -6.78 35.15 -34.85
C ALA A 47 -6.52 33.86 -35.65
N VAL A 48 -6.89 33.92 -36.92
CA VAL A 48 -6.77 32.89 -37.97
C VAL A 48 -5.40 32.94 -38.65
N ALA A 49 -4.84 31.79 -39.04
CA ALA A 49 -3.85 31.69 -40.12
C ALA A 49 -3.83 30.26 -40.71
N ALA A 50 -3.94 30.20 -42.03
CA ALA A 50 -4.12 29.01 -42.85
C ALA A 50 -2.80 28.33 -43.26
N VAL A 51 -2.92 27.11 -43.78
CA VAL A 51 -2.29 26.53 -45.00
C VAL A 51 -1.81 25.08 -44.78
N ALA A 52 -2.42 24.14 -45.51
CA ALA A 52 -1.77 23.07 -46.32
C ALA A 52 -2.80 21.98 -46.67
N GLU A 53 -3.31 22.00 -47.90
CA GLU A 53 -4.25 21.00 -48.43
C GLU A 53 -3.47 19.85 -49.08
N GLU A 54 -3.41 18.69 -48.42
CA GLU A 54 -3.05 17.42 -49.06
C GLU A 54 -4.33 16.71 -49.52
N LYS A 55 -4.42 16.44 -50.83
CA LYS A 55 -5.57 15.77 -51.46
C LYS A 55 -5.72 14.33 -50.96
N SER A 56 -6.63 14.10 -50.02
CA SER A 56 -7.05 12.76 -49.62
C SER A 56 -8.13 12.21 -50.54
N TYR A 57 -7.84 11.04 -51.11
CA TYR A 57 -8.71 10.16 -51.90
C TYR A 57 -10.20 10.17 -51.50
N THR A 58 -11.07 10.51 -52.45
CA THR A 58 -12.53 10.54 -52.32
C THR A 58 -13.12 9.15 -52.51
N GLY A 59 -13.02 8.31 -51.49
CA GLY A 59 -13.84 7.11 -51.36
C GLY A 59 -15.13 7.44 -50.61
N THR A 60 -16.24 7.56 -51.33
CA THR A 60 -17.58 7.82 -50.80
C THR A 60 -18.04 6.72 -49.84
N LEU A 61 -17.80 6.90 -48.54
CA LEU A 61 -18.52 6.16 -47.50
C LEU A 61 -19.84 6.88 -47.24
N GLY A 62 -20.94 6.22 -47.59
CA GLY A 62 -22.29 6.66 -47.29
C GLY A 62 -22.45 7.08 -45.83
N GLY A 63 -23.00 8.29 -45.66
CA GLY A 63 -23.76 8.76 -44.50
C GLY A 63 -23.25 8.39 -43.12
N ARG A 64 -22.41 9.24 -42.52
CA ARG A 64 -22.23 9.27 -41.05
C ARG A 64 -23.50 9.82 -40.40
N ALA A 65 -24.48 8.96 -40.09
CA ALA A 65 -25.71 9.33 -39.38
C ALA A 65 -25.52 9.60 -37.87
N SER A 66 -24.29 9.86 -37.41
CA SER A 66 -24.02 10.07 -35.98
C SER A 66 -22.82 10.99 -35.83
N GLY A 67 -23.08 12.24 -35.43
CA GLY A 67 -22.09 13.29 -35.14
C GLY A 67 -21.18 13.00 -33.93
N ARG A 68 -20.92 11.72 -33.65
CA ARG A 68 -20.11 11.27 -32.53
C ARG A 68 -18.62 11.30 -32.89
N LYS A 69 -17.96 12.36 -32.43
CA LYS A 69 -16.50 12.61 -32.47
C LYS A 69 -15.60 11.50 -31.87
N TRP A 70 -16.15 10.49 -31.20
CA TRP A 70 -15.34 9.44 -30.54
C TRP A 70 -14.87 8.31 -31.47
N ARG A 71 -15.38 8.21 -32.69
CA ARG A 71 -14.82 7.31 -33.71
C ARG A 71 -14.02 8.13 -34.71
N ALA A 72 -12.75 8.38 -34.39
CA ALA A 72 -11.77 8.91 -35.34
C ALA A 72 -11.67 7.96 -36.55
N ALA A 73 -11.37 8.51 -37.73
CA ALA A 73 -11.10 7.71 -38.91
C ALA A 73 -9.89 6.82 -38.60
N VAL A 74 -10.09 5.51 -38.69
CA VAL A 74 -9.03 4.53 -38.46
C VAL A 74 -8.04 4.65 -39.62
N SER A 75 -6.84 5.19 -39.36
CA SER A 75 -5.84 5.48 -40.40
C SER A 75 -5.27 4.21 -41.05
N GLU A 76 -5.29 3.09 -40.33
CA GLU A 76 -4.70 1.83 -40.76
C GLU A 76 -5.58 0.62 -40.38
N ARG A 77 -5.64 -0.39 -41.25
CA ARG A 77 -6.35 -1.65 -40.92
C ARG A 77 -5.65 -2.35 -39.76
N THR A 78 -6.39 -2.92 -38.82
CA THR A 78 -5.82 -3.71 -37.70
C THR A 78 -4.92 -4.87 -38.15
N SER A 79 -5.05 -5.31 -39.40
CA SER A 79 -4.19 -6.31 -40.04
C SER A 79 -2.87 -5.76 -40.58
N SER A 80 -2.71 -4.45 -40.82
CA SER A 80 -1.41 -3.84 -41.16
C SER A 80 -0.51 -3.70 -39.93
N LEU A 81 -1.09 -3.60 -38.73
CA LEU A 81 -0.36 -3.61 -37.47
C LEU A 81 0.42 -4.90 -37.20
N LYS A 82 0.21 -5.97 -37.99
CA LYS A 82 0.87 -7.27 -37.77
C LYS A 82 1.14 -8.03 -39.07
N ARG A 83 2.17 -7.63 -39.83
CA ARG A 83 2.92 -8.56 -40.71
C ARG A 83 4.44 -8.32 -40.73
N ASN A 84 5.01 -7.85 -39.63
CA ASN A 84 6.43 -8.09 -39.37
C ASN A 84 6.57 -9.53 -38.84
N GLY A 85 6.31 -10.51 -39.70
CA GLY A 85 6.42 -11.95 -39.43
C GLY A 85 7.84 -12.43 -39.08
N THR A 86 8.81 -11.52 -39.04
CA THR A 86 10.21 -11.73 -38.61
C THR A 86 10.52 -11.18 -37.21
N ALA A 87 9.50 -10.83 -36.42
CA ALA A 87 9.66 -10.37 -35.03
C ALA A 87 9.28 -11.43 -33.97
N VAL A 88 8.93 -12.65 -34.38
CA VAL A 88 8.34 -13.67 -33.50
C VAL A 88 9.36 -14.33 -32.54
N LEU A 89 10.67 -14.14 -32.74
CA LEU A 89 11.72 -14.61 -31.82
C LEU A 89 12.88 -13.61 -31.68
N LYS A 90 12.64 -12.40 -31.15
CA LYS A 90 13.73 -11.40 -30.95
C LYS A 90 14.79 -11.78 -29.88
N THR A 91 14.67 -12.93 -29.21
CA THR A 91 15.67 -13.39 -28.24
C THR A 91 16.03 -14.86 -28.47
N SER A 92 17.33 -15.13 -28.55
CA SER A 92 17.87 -16.50 -28.56
C SER A 92 17.50 -17.22 -27.26
N TRP A 93 17.45 -18.56 -27.30
CA TRP A 93 17.18 -19.39 -26.12
C TRP A 93 18.12 -19.05 -24.94
N GLU A 94 19.38 -18.81 -25.26
CA GLU A 94 20.40 -18.41 -24.29
C GLU A 94 20.04 -17.10 -23.57
N LYS A 95 19.59 -16.07 -24.31
CA LYS A 95 19.13 -14.80 -23.72
C LYS A 95 17.92 -15.02 -22.80
N LYS A 96 17.00 -15.93 -23.15
CA LYS A 96 15.86 -16.29 -22.29
C LYS A 96 16.33 -16.96 -20.99
N MET A 97 17.32 -17.85 -21.08
CA MET A 97 17.91 -18.50 -19.91
C MET A 97 18.65 -17.52 -19.00
N GLN A 98 19.42 -16.59 -19.58
CA GLN A 98 20.08 -15.52 -18.83
C GLN A 98 19.06 -14.63 -18.09
N LEU A 99 17.99 -14.19 -18.77
CA LEU A 99 16.92 -13.41 -18.14
C LEU A 99 16.21 -14.19 -17.03
N LYS A 100 15.99 -15.50 -17.22
CA LYS A 100 15.40 -16.37 -16.20
C LYS A 100 16.31 -16.50 -14.98
N ALA A 101 17.62 -16.68 -15.18
CA ALA A 101 18.60 -16.73 -14.11
C ALA A 101 18.68 -15.39 -13.34
N GLN A 102 18.69 -14.26 -14.06
CA GLN A 102 18.65 -12.93 -13.45
C GLN A 102 17.37 -12.73 -12.63
N ALA A 103 16.20 -13.06 -13.19
CA ALA A 103 14.94 -12.96 -12.48
C ALA A 103 14.88 -13.85 -11.23
N LYS A 104 15.45 -15.06 -11.30
CA LYS A 104 15.57 -15.97 -10.15
C LYS A 104 16.46 -15.36 -9.06
N SER A 105 17.66 -14.90 -9.43
CA SER A 105 18.60 -14.27 -8.48
C SER A 105 18.01 -13.03 -7.81
N PHE A 106 17.20 -12.24 -8.53
CA PHE A 106 16.51 -11.07 -7.98
C PHE A 106 15.43 -11.47 -6.97
N LYS A 107 14.64 -12.51 -7.29
CA LYS A 107 13.61 -13.03 -6.38
C LYS A 107 14.21 -13.56 -5.09
N GLU A 108 15.27 -14.37 -5.20
CA GLU A 108 15.99 -14.92 -4.05
C GLU A 108 16.54 -13.80 -3.15
N ARG A 109 17.23 -12.80 -3.74
CA ARG A 109 17.71 -11.63 -2.98
C ARG A 109 16.58 -10.86 -2.30
N LYS A 110 15.45 -10.70 -2.97
CA LYS A 110 14.26 -10.04 -2.41
C LYS A 110 13.67 -10.83 -1.25
N GLU A 111 13.62 -12.16 -1.34
CA GLU A 111 13.12 -13.04 -0.28
C GLU A 111 14.04 -13.00 0.93
N VAL A 112 15.35 -13.15 0.73
CA VAL A 112 16.35 -13.01 1.81
C VAL A 112 16.21 -11.67 2.52
N LEU A 113 16.08 -10.56 1.80
CA LEU A 113 15.87 -9.24 2.41
C LEU A 113 14.59 -9.18 3.23
N LYS A 114 13.47 -9.73 2.75
CA LYS A 114 12.23 -9.79 3.53
C LYS A 114 12.39 -10.63 4.79
N GLU A 115 13.04 -11.78 4.71
CA GLU A 115 13.29 -12.65 5.86
C GLU A 115 14.16 -11.96 6.91
N THR A 116 15.21 -11.25 6.51
CA THR A 116 16.02 -10.46 7.45
C THR A 116 15.21 -9.35 8.12
N ILE A 117 14.30 -8.68 7.39
CA ILE A 117 13.42 -7.67 7.97
C ILE A 117 12.44 -8.31 8.97
N ARG A 118 11.88 -9.48 8.64
CA ARG A 118 10.98 -10.23 9.53
C ARG A 118 11.68 -10.67 10.81
N SER A 119 12.86 -11.27 10.70
CA SER A 119 13.63 -11.73 11.87
C SER A 119 14.03 -10.55 12.77
N ASN A 120 14.48 -9.43 12.19
CA ASN A 120 14.78 -8.20 12.94
C ASN A 120 13.54 -7.65 13.69
N LYS A 121 12.37 -7.65 13.04
CA LYS A 121 11.10 -7.22 13.68
C LYS A 121 10.70 -8.16 14.83
N GLN A 122 10.84 -9.47 14.63
CA GLN A 122 10.54 -10.46 15.67
C GLN A 122 11.50 -10.32 16.87
N ALA A 123 12.80 -10.19 16.62
CA ALA A 123 13.80 -9.94 17.66
C ALA A 123 13.49 -8.68 18.46
N LYS A 124 13.12 -7.58 17.79
CA LYS A 124 12.70 -6.34 18.47
C LYS A 124 11.45 -6.54 19.33
N ARG A 125 10.45 -7.29 18.85
CA ARG A 125 9.24 -7.61 19.62
C ARG A 125 9.56 -8.47 20.83
N ALA A 126 10.43 -9.47 20.68
CA ALA A 126 10.89 -10.31 21.78
C ALA A 126 11.60 -9.49 22.86
N GLN A 127 12.56 -8.63 22.49
CA GLN A 127 13.25 -7.74 23.42
C GLN A 127 12.30 -6.80 24.16
N VAL A 128 11.29 -6.25 23.47
CA VAL A 128 10.27 -5.40 24.12
C VAL A 128 9.42 -6.21 25.10
N ALA A 129 9.01 -7.42 24.73
CA ALA A 129 8.25 -8.31 25.60
C ALA A 129 9.05 -8.70 26.85
N GLU A 130 10.32 -9.05 26.71
CA GLU A 130 11.23 -9.35 27.82
C GLU A 130 11.42 -8.15 28.74
N ARG A 131 11.66 -6.96 28.18
CA ARG A 131 11.76 -5.72 28.97
C ARG A 131 10.46 -5.45 29.73
N LYS A 132 9.30 -5.70 29.11
CA LYS A 132 8.00 -5.52 29.75
C LYS A 132 7.82 -6.52 30.90
N LYS A 133 8.10 -7.81 30.68
CA LYS A 133 8.08 -8.83 31.73
C LYS A 133 9.01 -8.46 32.89
N ARG A 134 10.25 -8.06 32.59
CA ARG A 134 11.21 -7.63 33.62
C ARG A 134 10.72 -6.40 34.38
N LYS A 135 10.06 -5.45 33.72
CA LYS A 135 9.44 -4.30 34.39
C LYS A 135 8.29 -4.74 35.29
N GLU A 136 7.40 -5.60 34.82
CA GLU A 136 6.29 -6.15 35.59
C GLU A 136 6.79 -6.93 36.82
N GLU A 137 7.83 -7.75 36.67
CA GLU A 137 8.48 -8.46 37.77
C GLU A 137 9.16 -7.51 38.77
N ASN A 138 9.85 -6.47 38.27
CA ASN A 138 10.47 -5.48 39.12
C ASN A 138 9.43 -4.66 39.89
N GLU A 139 8.33 -4.27 39.23
CA GLU A 139 7.19 -3.61 39.87
C GLU A 139 6.59 -4.51 40.96
N LEU A 140 6.39 -5.81 40.69
CA LEU A 140 5.92 -6.76 41.69
C LEU A 140 6.89 -6.88 42.89
N LYS A 141 8.21 -6.87 42.64
CA LYS A 141 9.25 -6.94 43.68
C LYS A 141 9.40 -5.65 44.48
N SER A 142 9.27 -4.48 43.83
CA SER A 142 9.46 -3.18 44.48
C SER A 142 8.25 -2.71 45.28
N LEU A 143 7.09 -3.34 45.11
CA LEU A 143 5.89 -2.99 45.87
C LEU A 143 6.08 -3.36 47.34
N VAL A 144 6.10 -2.33 48.19
CA VAL A 144 6.08 -2.49 49.65
C VAL A 144 4.67 -2.92 50.06
N VAL A 145 4.51 -4.19 50.46
CA VAL A 145 3.22 -4.79 50.83
C VAL A 145 3.21 -5.24 52.29
N GLN A 146 2.06 -5.10 52.92
CA GLN A 146 1.81 -5.67 54.25
C GLN A 146 1.13 -7.04 54.12
N LYS A 147 1.69 -8.06 54.78
CA LYS A 147 1.11 -9.41 54.79
C LYS A 147 -0.10 -9.44 55.72
N ILE A 148 -1.30 -9.62 55.15
CA ILE A 148 -2.54 -9.79 55.93
C ILE A 148 -2.78 -11.29 56.11
N THR A 149 -2.65 -11.80 57.33
CA THR A 149 -2.83 -13.22 57.66
C THR A 149 -4.25 -13.56 58.12
N ASN A 150 -4.99 -12.61 58.71
CA ASN A 150 -6.29 -12.88 59.30
C ASN A 150 -7.40 -13.03 58.22
N PRO A 151 -8.12 -14.17 58.14
CA PRO A 151 -9.14 -14.37 57.12
C PRO A 151 -10.37 -13.46 57.29
N LYS A 152 -10.69 -13.04 58.53
CA LYS A 152 -11.84 -12.14 58.78
C LYS A 152 -11.59 -10.74 58.21
N THR A 153 -10.36 -10.23 58.27
CA THR A 153 -10.02 -8.91 57.72
C THR A 153 -10.01 -8.92 56.20
N ILE A 154 -9.52 -10.00 55.58
CA ILE A 154 -9.60 -10.19 54.11
C ILE A 154 -11.06 -10.21 53.65
N LYS A 155 -11.95 -10.93 54.35
CA LYS A 155 -13.38 -10.98 54.03
C LYS A 155 -14.03 -9.59 54.11
N LYS A 156 -13.75 -8.81 55.16
CA LYS A 156 -14.23 -7.43 55.30
C LYS A 156 -13.73 -6.52 54.17
N MET A 157 -12.45 -6.59 53.82
CA MET A 157 -11.86 -5.79 52.76
C MET A 157 -12.38 -6.18 51.36
N LYS A 158 -12.66 -7.47 51.11
CA LYS A 158 -13.27 -7.95 49.86
C LYS A 158 -14.71 -7.46 49.67
N ALA A 159 -15.44 -7.22 50.76
CA ALA A 159 -16.81 -6.71 50.71
C ALA A 159 -16.88 -5.24 50.24
N SER A 160 -15.86 -4.43 50.53
CA SER A 160 -15.80 -3.02 50.09
C SER A 160 -15.16 -2.86 48.71
N LYS A 161 -15.84 -2.16 47.78
CA LYS A 161 -15.35 -1.92 46.41
C LYS A 161 -14.02 -1.13 46.38
N LYS A 162 -13.79 -0.25 47.35
CA LYS A 162 -12.56 0.55 47.46
C LYS A 162 -11.41 -0.29 48.03
N GLN A 163 -11.64 -1.00 49.13
CA GLN A 163 -10.61 -1.80 49.79
C GLN A 163 -10.23 -3.05 49.00
N ARG A 164 -11.17 -3.64 48.25
CA ARG A 164 -10.90 -4.77 47.35
C ARG A 164 -9.84 -4.46 46.30
N LYS A 165 -9.71 -3.20 45.85
CA LYS A 165 -8.68 -2.78 44.89
C LYS A 165 -7.27 -2.74 45.49
N LEU A 166 -7.16 -2.63 46.82
CA LEU A 166 -5.89 -2.62 47.55
C LEU A 166 -5.36 -4.03 47.79
N LEU A 167 -6.26 -5.03 47.79
CA LEU A 167 -5.88 -6.42 47.93
C LEU A 167 -5.29 -6.93 46.61
N ARG A 168 -4.08 -7.48 46.67
CA ARG A 168 -3.52 -8.31 45.60
C ARG A 168 -3.48 -9.76 46.07
N THR A 169 -3.95 -10.65 45.22
CA THR A 169 -3.78 -12.10 45.43
C THR A 169 -2.36 -12.45 45.00
N ALA A 170 -1.50 -12.84 45.96
CA ALA A 170 -0.30 -13.57 45.60
C ALA A 170 -0.76 -14.86 44.93
N ALA A 171 -0.39 -15.07 43.66
CA ALA A 171 -0.47 -16.41 43.08
C ALA A 171 0.46 -17.27 43.92
N GLY A 172 -0.12 -18.20 44.69
CA GLY A 172 0.65 -19.12 45.50
C GLY A 172 1.65 -19.86 44.60
N THR A 173 2.89 -19.95 45.09
CA THR A 173 3.77 -21.08 44.83
C THR A 173 3.05 -22.39 44.99
#